data_AF-A0A842P8F1-F1
#
_entry.id   AF-A0A842P8F1-F1
#
_cell.length_a   1.000
_cell.length_b   1.000
_cell.length_c   1.000
_cell.angle_alpha   90.00
_cell.angle_beta   90.00
_cell.angle_gamma   90.00
#
_symmetry.space_group_name_H-M   'P 1'
#
loop_
_entity.id
_entity.type
_entity.pdbx_description
1 polymer ?
#
loop_
_entity_poly.entity_id
_entity_poly.type
_entity_poly.pdbx_seq_one_letter_code
_entity_poly.pdbx_strand_id
1 'polypeptide(L)'
;MVDFKKLREKNIFLTKKRIRESVSEDDFVIHTISNIDELAKITNVLTKRLRNWYELYLPEFSKKVSDNESFVKLILRKKRKELTQEMKLKESMGKNLLNKDLKPMMELALRINSLYNLRDELKSYLEEVMNSHCKNLFTITGTLLGAKLIEEAGSLKKLAMMPSSTIQMLGAEKALFRHLRTGAKPPKHGIILQHPLVASAKKANRGKYSRSLANKISIALKADYFKGKFIGDKLKKELEEKLK
;
A
#
# COMPACT_ATOMS: atom_id res chain seq x y z
N MET A 1 -24.97 35.63 38.41
CA MET A 1 -25.37 34.32 37.84
C MET A 1 -24.53 34.07 36.61
N VAL A 2 -23.80 32.94 36.53
CA VAL A 2 -23.06 32.57 35.32
C VAL A 2 -24.07 32.30 34.20
N ASP A 3 -23.92 33.00 33.08
CA ASP A 3 -24.78 32.80 31.92
C ASP A 3 -24.42 31.48 31.24
N PHE A 4 -25.10 30.40 31.66
CA PHE A 4 -24.86 29.04 31.18
C PHE A 4 -25.02 28.89 29.66
N LYS A 5 -25.81 29.76 29.02
CA LYS A 5 -26.00 29.75 27.57
C LYS A 5 -24.74 30.22 26.85
N LYS A 6 -24.14 31.33 27.29
CA LYS A 6 -22.84 31.82 26.79
C LYS A 6 -21.70 30.83 27.05
N LEU A 7 -21.68 30.18 28.22
CA LEU A 7 -20.67 29.18 28.53
C LEU A 7 -20.75 27.96 27.58
N ARG A 8 -21.97 27.49 27.30
CA ARG A 8 -22.22 26.39 26.35
C ARG A 8 -21.77 26.77 24.94
N GLU A 9 -22.12 27.96 24.46
CA GLU A 9 -21.71 28.44 23.13
C GLU A 9 -20.19 28.54 23.01
N LYS A 10 -19.51 29.10 24.03
CA LYS A 10 -18.05 29.17 24.08
C LYS A 10 -17.41 27.78 24.10
N ASN A 11 -17.95 26.84 24.86
CA ASN A 11 -17.46 25.46 24.88
C ASN A 11 -17.64 24.75 23.55
N ILE A 12 -18.80 24.90 22.89
CA ILE A 12 -19.04 24.35 21.55
C ILE A 12 -18.04 24.94 20.55
N PHE A 13 -17.79 26.25 20.61
CA PHE A 13 -16.81 26.90 19.75
C PHE A 13 -15.39 26.36 19.98
N LEU A 14 -14.96 26.24 21.23
CA LEU A 14 -13.65 25.70 21.59
C LEU A 14 -13.49 24.24 21.15
N THR A 15 -14.53 23.42 21.34
CA THR A 15 -14.53 22.02 20.88
C THR A 15 -14.48 21.93 19.37
N LYS A 16 -15.27 22.73 18.64
CA LYS A 16 -15.21 22.81 17.17
C LYS A 16 -13.81 23.19 16.68
N LYS A 17 -13.16 24.16 17.35
CA LYS A 17 -11.79 24.55 17.03
C LYS A 17 -10.81 23.40 17.26
N ARG A 18 -10.87 22.72 18.40
CA ARG A 18 -10.02 21.55 18.70
C ARG A 18 -10.22 20.40 17.71
N ILE A 19 -11.45 20.14 17.25
CA ILE A 19 -11.74 19.12 16.24
C ILE A 19 -11.14 19.48 14.88
N ARG A 20 -11.17 20.77 14.51
CA ARG A 20 -10.51 21.22 13.27
C ARG A 20 -9.00 21.05 13.35
N GLU A 21 -8.41 21.40 14.49
CA GLU A 21 -6.97 21.27 14.75
C GLU A 21 -6.52 19.81 14.93
N SER A 22 -7.44 18.88 15.19
CA SER A 22 -7.09 17.46 15.33
C SER A 22 -6.88 16.75 13.99
N VAL A 23 -7.37 17.32 12.89
CA VAL A 23 -7.08 16.79 11.55
C VAL A 23 -5.63 17.06 11.25
N SER A 24 -4.85 15.99 11.13
CA SER A 24 -3.42 16.01 10.96
C SER A 24 -3.03 15.55 9.57
N GLU A 25 -1.80 15.88 9.15
CA GLU A 25 -1.29 15.40 7.86
C GLU A 25 -1.11 13.87 7.83
N ASP A 26 -0.93 13.26 9.01
CA ASP A 26 -0.93 11.81 9.19
C ASP A 26 -2.26 11.18 8.71
N ASP A 27 -3.39 11.84 8.94
CA ASP A 27 -4.71 11.31 8.55
C ASP A 27 -4.81 11.20 7.02
N PHE A 28 -4.27 12.17 6.28
CA PHE A 28 -4.22 12.11 4.81
C PHE A 28 -3.34 10.96 4.33
N VAL A 29 -2.18 10.74 4.96
CA VAL A 29 -1.29 9.60 4.64
C VAL A 29 -2.02 8.27 4.87
N ILE A 30 -2.65 8.11 6.04
CA ILE A 30 -3.36 6.90 6.46
C ILE A 30 -4.53 6.60 5.51
N HIS A 31 -5.37 7.58 5.22
CA HIS A 31 -6.50 7.38 4.31
C HIS A 31 -6.03 7.08 2.88
N THR A 32 -4.97 7.74 2.41
CA THR A 32 -4.44 7.53 1.06
C THR A 32 -3.89 6.12 0.89
N ILE A 33 -3.08 5.61 1.84
CA ILE A 33 -2.53 4.25 1.74
C ILE A 33 -3.63 3.19 1.84
N SER A 34 -4.61 3.38 2.72
CA SER A 34 -5.74 2.46 2.84
C SER A 34 -6.55 2.41 1.54
N ASN A 35 -6.82 3.56 0.94
CA ASN A 35 -7.48 3.65 -0.37
C ASN A 35 -6.66 2.96 -1.49
N ILE A 36 -5.34 3.12 -1.51
CA ILE A 36 -4.47 2.43 -2.49
C ILE A 36 -4.60 0.90 -2.33
N ASP A 37 -4.57 0.40 -1.10
CA ASP A 37 -4.69 -1.04 -0.80
C ASP A 37 -6.09 -1.58 -1.13
N GLU A 38 -7.15 -0.81 -0.88
CA GLU A 38 -8.52 -1.16 -1.28
C GLU A 38 -8.70 -1.18 -2.79
N LEU A 39 -8.21 -0.15 -3.50
CA LEU A 39 -8.23 -0.10 -4.96
C LEU A 39 -7.47 -1.28 -5.56
N ALA A 40 -6.32 -1.67 -4.99
CA ALA A 40 -5.57 -2.84 -5.43
C ALA A 40 -6.37 -4.15 -5.26
N LYS A 41 -7.11 -4.31 -4.16
CA LYS A 41 -7.99 -5.48 -3.95
C LYS A 41 -9.15 -5.48 -4.92
N ILE A 42 -9.84 -4.34 -5.07
CA ILE A 42 -11.01 -4.19 -5.95
C ILE A 42 -10.62 -4.44 -7.41
N THR A 43 -9.58 -3.77 -7.90
CA THR A 43 -9.08 -3.96 -9.27
C THR A 43 -8.70 -5.41 -9.53
N ASN A 44 -8.05 -6.10 -8.59
CA ASN A 44 -7.72 -7.51 -8.74
C ASN A 44 -8.97 -8.41 -8.84
N VAL A 45 -9.99 -8.18 -8.01
CA VAL A 45 -11.25 -8.93 -8.06
C VAL A 45 -11.99 -8.68 -9.37
N LEU A 46 -12.12 -7.41 -9.78
CA LEU A 46 -12.78 -7.02 -11.02
C LEU A 46 -12.05 -7.57 -12.25
N THR A 47 -10.72 -7.51 -12.30
CA THR A 47 -9.94 -8.07 -13.41
C THR A 47 -10.09 -9.58 -13.50
N LYS A 48 -10.13 -10.31 -12.38
CA LYS A 48 -10.43 -11.75 -12.40
C LYS A 48 -11.83 -12.04 -12.96
N ARG A 49 -12.84 -11.23 -12.61
CA ARG A 49 -14.19 -11.38 -13.16
C ARG A 49 -14.23 -11.06 -14.66
N LEU A 50 -13.55 -10.00 -15.09
CA LEU A 50 -13.42 -9.64 -16.50
C LEU A 50 -12.72 -10.76 -17.29
N ARG A 51 -11.66 -11.36 -16.74
CA ARG A 51 -10.96 -12.50 -17.36
C ARG A 51 -11.89 -13.67 -17.61
N ASN A 52 -12.59 -14.15 -16.58
CA ASN A 52 -13.53 -15.26 -16.72
C ASN A 52 -14.65 -14.93 -17.73
N TRP A 53 -15.08 -13.68 -17.81
CA TRP A 53 -16.10 -13.26 -18.75
C TRP A 53 -15.57 -13.22 -20.19
N TYR A 54 -14.35 -12.71 -20.38
CA TYR A 54 -13.67 -12.64 -21.67
C TYR A 54 -13.17 -14.00 -22.17
N GLU A 55 -12.96 -14.98 -21.27
CA GLU A 55 -12.63 -16.36 -21.64
C GLU A 55 -13.71 -17.03 -22.49
N LEU A 56 -14.98 -16.62 -22.36
CA LEU A 56 -16.05 -17.10 -23.25
C LEU A 56 -15.83 -16.67 -24.70
N TYR A 57 -15.13 -15.56 -24.91
CA TYR A 57 -14.85 -14.97 -26.22
C TYR A 57 -13.49 -15.39 -26.79
N LEU A 58 -12.44 -15.39 -25.97
CA LEU A 58 -11.06 -15.71 -26.35
C LEU A 58 -10.31 -16.35 -25.17
N PRO A 59 -10.48 -17.66 -24.93
CA PRO A 59 -9.89 -18.33 -23.77
C PRO A 59 -8.36 -18.39 -23.81
N GLU A 60 -7.76 -18.44 -25.01
CA GLU A 60 -6.32 -18.54 -25.19
C GLU A 60 -5.59 -17.28 -24.70
N PHE A 61 -6.25 -16.12 -24.78
CA PHE A 61 -5.67 -14.86 -24.35
C PHE A 61 -5.53 -14.77 -22.83
N SER A 62 -6.54 -15.24 -22.08
CA SER A 62 -6.50 -15.24 -20.62
C SER A 62 -5.34 -16.09 -20.10
N LYS A 63 -5.08 -17.24 -20.72
CA LYS A 63 -3.98 -18.15 -20.35
C LYS A 63 -2.60 -17.59 -20.66
N LYS A 64 -2.44 -16.83 -21.75
CA LYS A 64 -1.13 -16.32 -22.19
C LYS A 64 -0.68 -15.10 -21.39
N VAL A 65 -1.60 -14.20 -21.05
CA VAL A 65 -1.25 -12.96 -20.34
C VAL A 65 -1.40 -13.17 -18.84
N SER A 66 -0.28 -13.30 -18.12
CA SER A 66 -0.26 -13.45 -16.67
C SER A 66 -0.57 -12.15 -15.93
N ASP A 67 -0.09 -11.00 -16.43
CA ASP A 67 -0.29 -9.70 -15.79
C ASP A 67 -1.70 -9.16 -16.01
N ASN A 68 -2.35 -8.76 -14.91
CA ASN A 68 -3.74 -8.29 -14.91
C ASN A 68 -3.89 -6.90 -15.52
N GLU A 69 -2.93 -6.01 -15.28
CA GLU A 69 -3.01 -4.64 -15.77
C GLU A 69 -2.77 -4.60 -17.28
N SER A 70 -1.77 -5.35 -17.76
CA SER A 70 -1.47 -5.54 -19.17
C SER A 70 -2.65 -6.18 -19.92
N PHE A 71 -3.32 -7.16 -19.31
CA PHE A 71 -4.50 -7.81 -19.89
C PHE A 71 -5.61 -6.79 -20.19
N VAL A 72 -5.94 -5.93 -19.21
CA VAL A 72 -6.97 -4.89 -19.38
C VAL A 72 -6.57 -3.88 -20.46
N LYS A 73 -5.32 -3.41 -20.44
CA LYS A 73 -4.78 -2.47 -21.44
C LYS A 73 -4.82 -3.04 -22.87
N LEU A 74 -4.54 -4.34 -23.03
CA LEU A 74 -4.54 -5.02 -24.33
C LEU A 74 -5.96 -5.24 -24.87
N ILE A 75 -6.93 -5.59 -24.02
CA ILE A 75 -8.34 -5.72 -24.41
C ILE A 75 -8.89 -4.40 -24.95
N LEU A 76 -8.52 -3.29 -24.31
CA LEU A 76 -8.97 -1.96 -24.71
C LEU A 76 -8.33 -1.47 -26.01
N ARG A 77 -7.10 -1.91 -26.31
CA ARG A 77 -6.33 -1.44 -27.46
C ARG A 77 -6.56 -2.24 -28.74
N LYS A 78 -6.74 -3.56 -28.63
CA LYS A 78 -6.66 -4.47 -29.79
C LYS A 78 -7.98 -5.18 -30.06
N LYS A 79 -8.27 -5.38 -31.34
CA LYS A 79 -9.41 -6.20 -31.78
C LYS A 79 -9.04 -7.69 -31.73
N ARG A 80 -10.05 -8.56 -31.69
CA ARG A 80 -9.87 -10.03 -31.68
C ARG A 80 -8.88 -10.52 -32.74
N LYS A 81 -8.98 -10.02 -33.98
CA LYS A 81 -8.11 -10.45 -35.09
C LYS A 81 -6.63 -10.16 -34.84
N GLU A 82 -6.32 -9.00 -34.29
CA GLU A 82 -4.95 -8.59 -33.95
C GLU A 82 -4.41 -9.41 -32.77
N LEU A 83 -5.26 -9.67 -31.76
CA LEU A 83 -4.91 -10.53 -30.63
C LEU A 83 -4.60 -11.97 -31.10
N THR A 84 -5.43 -12.54 -31.96
CA THR A 84 -5.24 -13.90 -32.48
C THR A 84 -3.95 -14.01 -33.33
N GLN A 85 -3.63 -12.98 -34.12
CA GLN A 85 -2.40 -12.90 -34.93
C GLN A 85 -1.14 -12.83 -34.05
N GLU A 86 -1.13 -12.01 -33.00
CA GLU A 86 -0.02 -11.96 -32.04
C GLU A 86 0.14 -13.24 -31.22
N MET A 87 -0.92 -14.03 -31.14
CA MET A 87 -0.89 -15.35 -30.51
C MET A 87 -0.47 -16.46 -31.46
N LYS A 88 -0.25 -16.18 -32.75
CA LYS A 88 0.02 -17.18 -33.79
C LYS A 88 -1.02 -18.32 -33.79
N LEU A 89 -2.26 -18.00 -33.44
CA LEU A 89 -3.37 -18.96 -33.45
C LEU A 89 -4.06 -18.88 -34.81
N LYS A 90 -4.30 -20.04 -35.44
CA LYS A 90 -5.04 -20.11 -36.71
C LYS A 90 -6.54 -19.91 -36.48
N GLU A 91 -7.07 -20.48 -35.40
CA GLU A 91 -8.45 -20.35 -34.96
C GLU A 91 -8.50 -20.25 -33.43
N SER A 92 -9.50 -19.57 -32.90
CA SER A 92 -9.77 -19.52 -31.45
C SER A 92 -10.95 -20.42 -31.13
N MET A 93 -10.85 -21.15 -30.02
CA MET A 93 -11.90 -22.01 -29.47
C MET A 93 -13.06 -21.22 -28.83
N GLY A 94 -12.91 -19.90 -28.69
CA GLY A 94 -13.92 -19.04 -28.08
C GLY A 94 -15.06 -18.68 -29.03
N LYS A 95 -16.25 -18.43 -28.47
CA LYS A 95 -17.44 -18.08 -29.25
C LYS A 95 -17.28 -16.72 -29.92
N ASN A 96 -17.74 -16.57 -31.16
CA ASN A 96 -17.92 -15.25 -31.76
C ASN A 96 -19.14 -14.58 -31.10
N LEU A 97 -18.90 -13.59 -30.24
CA LEU A 97 -19.94 -12.80 -29.58
C LEU A 97 -20.40 -11.64 -30.46
N LEU A 98 -21.65 -11.22 -30.29
CA LEU A 98 -22.17 -10.01 -30.92
C LEU A 98 -21.59 -8.76 -30.23
N ASN A 99 -21.54 -7.65 -30.97
CA ASN A 99 -21.08 -6.37 -30.43
C ASN A 99 -21.90 -5.91 -29.22
N LYS A 100 -23.17 -6.31 -29.13
CA LYS A 100 -24.04 -6.02 -27.98
C LYS A 100 -23.54 -6.67 -26.68
N ASP A 101 -22.98 -7.88 -26.77
CA ASP A 101 -22.46 -8.63 -25.62
C ASP A 101 -21.04 -8.23 -25.25
N LEU A 102 -20.25 -7.78 -26.25
CA LEU A 102 -18.89 -7.28 -26.04
C LEU A 102 -18.86 -5.89 -25.41
N LYS A 103 -19.84 -5.03 -25.71
CA LYS A 103 -19.86 -3.65 -25.21
C LYS A 103 -19.81 -3.55 -23.67
N PRO A 104 -20.62 -4.32 -22.90
CA PRO A 104 -20.51 -4.34 -21.44
C PRO A 104 -19.14 -4.81 -20.91
N MET A 105 -18.51 -5.79 -21.57
CA MET A 105 -17.17 -6.27 -21.18
C MET A 105 -16.11 -5.17 -21.36
N MET A 106 -16.18 -4.47 -22.50
CA MET A 106 -15.26 -3.36 -22.82
C MET A 106 -15.47 -2.17 -21.89
N GLU A 107 -16.72 -1.87 -21.52
CA GLU A 107 -17.02 -0.82 -20.54
C GLU A 107 -16.45 -1.17 -19.16
N LEU A 108 -16.61 -2.42 -18.70
CA LEU A 108 -15.98 -2.87 -17.46
C LEU A 108 -14.45 -2.75 -17.53
N ALA A 109 -13.83 -3.12 -18.65
CA ALA A 109 -12.39 -2.96 -18.86
C ALA A 109 -11.95 -1.48 -18.77
N LEU A 110 -12.73 -0.54 -19.35
CA LEU A 110 -12.46 0.91 -19.26
C LEU A 110 -12.51 1.40 -17.81
N ARG A 111 -13.52 0.96 -17.04
CA ARG A 111 -13.64 1.30 -15.61
C ARG A 111 -12.48 0.74 -14.79
N ILE A 112 -12.07 -0.50 -15.04
CA ILE A 112 -10.90 -1.09 -14.38
C ILE A 112 -9.62 -0.31 -14.71
N ASN A 113 -9.42 0.08 -15.98
CA ASN A 113 -8.25 0.87 -16.38
C ASN A 113 -8.23 2.25 -15.71
N SER A 114 -9.38 2.91 -15.57
CA SER A 114 -9.46 4.19 -14.84
C SER A 114 -9.18 4.02 -13.34
N LEU A 115 -9.58 2.92 -12.71
CA LEU A 115 -9.18 2.59 -11.33
C LEU A 115 -7.67 2.36 -11.19
N TYR A 116 -7.02 1.74 -12.18
CA TYR A 116 -5.56 1.62 -12.19
C TYR A 116 -4.87 2.99 -12.25
N ASN A 117 -5.35 3.89 -13.12
CA ASN A 117 -4.81 5.25 -13.21
C ASN A 117 -5.00 6.03 -11.89
N LEU A 118 -6.20 5.98 -11.30
CA LEU A 118 -6.48 6.63 -10.01
C LEU A 118 -5.56 6.11 -8.90
N ARG A 119 -5.32 4.80 -8.85
CA ARG A 119 -4.37 4.20 -7.89
C ARG A 119 -2.97 4.79 -8.07
N ASP A 120 -2.52 4.98 -9.30
CA ASP A 120 -1.19 5.50 -9.57
C ASP A 120 -1.09 7.01 -9.28
N GLU A 121 -2.15 7.79 -9.54
CA GLU A 121 -2.28 9.18 -9.10
C GLU A 121 -2.19 9.31 -7.58
N LEU A 122 -2.91 8.45 -6.83
CA LEU A 122 -2.85 8.43 -5.37
C LEU A 122 -1.46 8.04 -4.84
N LYS A 123 -0.72 7.18 -5.54
CA LYS A 123 0.67 6.87 -5.18
C LYS A 123 1.57 8.09 -5.34
N SER A 124 1.46 8.82 -6.44
CA SER A 124 2.23 10.06 -6.67
C SER A 124 1.90 11.11 -5.61
N TYR A 125 0.62 11.29 -5.27
CA TYR A 125 0.21 12.16 -4.16
C TYR A 125 0.82 11.71 -2.83
N LEU A 126 0.80 10.41 -2.52
CA LEU A 126 1.39 9.87 -1.30
C LEU A 126 2.91 10.12 -1.24
N GLU A 127 3.60 10.02 -2.36
CA GLU A 127 5.04 10.33 -2.47
C GLU A 127 5.33 11.79 -2.13
N GLU A 128 4.54 12.72 -2.66
CA GLU A 128 4.68 14.15 -2.37
C GLU A 128 4.45 14.45 -0.88
N VAL A 129 3.36 13.93 -0.32
CA VAL A 129 3.02 14.14 1.10
C VAL A 129 4.10 13.56 2.00
N MET A 130 4.53 12.31 1.76
CA MET A 130 5.58 11.68 2.57
C MET A 130 6.93 12.39 2.44
N ASN A 131 7.29 12.86 1.25
CA ASN A 131 8.53 13.61 1.05
C ASN A 131 8.47 15.01 1.71
N SER A 132 7.29 15.60 1.89
CA SER A 132 7.17 16.86 2.64
C SER A 132 7.33 16.64 4.15
N HIS A 133 6.73 15.58 4.69
CA HIS A 133 6.55 15.36 6.13
C HIS A 133 7.58 14.44 6.78
N CYS A 134 7.96 13.35 6.11
CA CYS A 134 8.74 12.26 6.67
C CYS A 134 9.90 11.87 5.74
N LYS A 135 10.80 12.83 5.46
CA LYS A 135 11.93 12.62 4.54
C LYS A 135 12.83 11.48 4.97
N ASN A 136 13.18 11.39 6.26
CA ASN A 136 14.12 10.37 6.73
C ASN A 136 13.52 8.96 6.63
N LEU A 137 12.24 8.80 7.04
CA LEU A 137 11.52 7.55 6.90
C LEU A 137 11.42 7.13 5.42
N PHE A 138 10.99 8.07 4.56
CA PHE A 138 10.84 7.86 3.12
C PHE A 138 12.14 7.32 2.48
N THR A 139 13.29 7.90 2.80
CA THR A 139 14.59 7.45 2.27
C THR A 139 14.94 6.00 2.66
N ILE A 140 14.52 5.54 3.84
CA ILE A 140 14.84 4.21 4.36
C ILE A 140 13.84 3.16 3.87
N THR A 141 12.54 3.42 4.01
CA THR A 141 11.49 2.40 3.77
C THR A 141 10.89 2.47 2.38
N GLY A 142 11.04 3.62 1.71
CA GLY A 142 10.20 3.99 0.56
C GLY A 142 8.79 4.39 1.00
N THR A 143 7.99 4.81 0.00
CA THR A 143 6.64 5.37 0.18
C THR A 143 5.68 4.37 0.81
N LEU A 144 5.46 3.23 0.15
CA LEU A 144 4.39 2.31 0.52
C LEU A 144 4.60 1.70 1.91
N LEU A 145 5.83 1.28 2.21
CA LEU A 145 6.12 0.69 3.52
C LEU A 145 6.05 1.74 4.64
N GLY A 146 6.56 2.95 4.41
CA GLY A 146 6.51 4.01 5.41
C GLY A 146 5.08 4.41 5.75
N ALA A 147 4.23 4.59 4.72
CA ALA A 147 2.81 4.89 4.93
C ALA A 147 2.09 3.75 5.67
N LYS A 148 2.35 2.48 5.34
CA LYS A 148 1.76 1.33 6.07
C LYS A 148 2.18 1.26 7.53
N LEU A 149 3.42 1.64 7.86
CA LEU A 149 3.86 1.72 9.26
C LEU A 149 3.11 2.81 10.03
N ILE A 150 2.83 3.95 9.38
CA ILE A 150 2.04 5.04 9.97
C ILE A 150 0.58 4.60 10.17
N GLU A 151 -0.01 3.93 9.17
CA GLU A 151 -1.36 3.35 9.24
C GLU A 151 -1.51 2.40 10.43
N GLU A 152 -0.61 1.44 10.60
CA GLU A 152 -0.70 0.45 11.67
C GLU A 152 -0.47 1.04 13.07
N ALA A 153 0.37 2.08 13.17
CA ALA A 153 0.53 2.81 14.42
C ALA A 153 -0.62 3.81 14.69
N GLY A 154 -1.36 4.19 13.65
CA GLY A 154 -2.47 5.16 13.66
C GLY A 154 -2.07 6.63 13.82
N SER A 155 -0.77 6.95 13.89
CA SER A 155 -0.23 8.32 13.81
C SER A 155 1.29 8.28 13.79
N LEU A 156 1.93 9.29 13.22
CA LEU A 156 3.39 9.43 13.25
C LEU A 156 3.91 9.60 14.67
N LYS A 157 3.17 10.34 15.53
CA LYS A 157 3.51 10.51 16.95
C LYS A 157 3.60 9.18 17.69
N LYS A 158 2.58 8.33 17.57
CA LYS A 158 2.59 7.01 18.22
C LYS A 158 3.74 6.16 17.69
N LEU A 159 3.94 6.17 16.36
CA LEU A 159 5.01 5.42 15.72
C LEU A 159 6.41 5.85 16.20
N ALA A 160 6.65 7.16 16.36
CA ALA A 160 7.92 7.68 16.87
C ALA A 160 8.19 7.33 18.34
N MET A 161 7.14 7.16 19.15
CA MET A 161 7.25 6.75 20.56
C MET A 161 7.45 5.23 20.74
N MET A 162 7.17 4.42 19.72
CA MET A 162 7.35 2.97 19.81
C MET A 162 8.84 2.58 19.86
N PRO A 163 9.20 1.54 20.62
CA PRO A 163 10.55 0.97 20.56
C PRO A 163 10.75 0.22 19.24
N SER A 164 12.02 0.02 18.86
CA SER A 164 12.36 -0.69 17.62
C SER A 164 11.86 -2.14 17.60
N SER A 165 11.77 -2.81 18.75
CA SER A 165 11.20 -4.15 18.88
C SER A 165 9.72 -4.20 18.52
N THR A 166 8.94 -3.18 18.90
CA THR A 166 7.53 -3.08 18.51
C THR A 166 7.42 -2.79 17.01
N ILE A 167 8.20 -1.83 16.50
CA ILE A 167 8.23 -1.48 15.07
C ILE A 167 8.56 -2.71 14.20
N GLN A 168 9.48 -3.56 14.65
CA GLN A 168 9.82 -4.83 13.99
C GLN A 168 8.61 -5.75 13.79
N MET A 169 7.67 -5.72 14.73
CA MET A 169 6.58 -6.68 14.87
C MET A 169 5.21 -6.13 14.42
N LEU A 170 5.13 -4.85 14.04
CA LEU A 170 3.89 -4.22 13.55
C LEU A 170 3.29 -4.98 12.36
N GLY A 171 2.01 -5.31 12.45
CA GLY A 171 1.25 -6.15 11.50
C GLY A 171 1.40 -7.66 11.71
N ALA A 172 2.15 -8.12 12.71
CA ALA A 172 2.24 -9.53 13.11
C ALA A 172 1.60 -9.81 14.48
N GLU A 173 0.70 -8.94 14.93
CA GLU A 173 0.05 -8.97 16.24
C GLU A 173 -0.61 -10.33 16.50
N LYS A 174 -1.34 -10.87 15.52
CA LYS A 174 -2.03 -12.17 15.66
C LYS A 174 -1.07 -13.30 16.01
N ALA A 175 0.10 -13.34 15.37
CA ALA A 175 1.11 -14.36 15.61
C ALA A 175 1.91 -14.07 16.90
N LEU A 176 2.15 -12.80 17.21
CA LEU A 176 2.78 -12.37 18.47
C LEU A 176 1.91 -12.73 19.68
N PHE A 177 0.62 -12.39 19.65
CA PHE A 177 -0.31 -12.73 20.72
C PHE A 177 -0.53 -14.24 20.86
N ARG A 178 -0.45 -14.99 19.75
CA ARG A 178 -0.42 -16.46 19.83
C ARG A 178 0.80 -16.96 20.59
N HIS A 179 1.99 -16.43 20.30
CA HIS A 179 3.21 -16.76 21.06
C HIS A 179 3.04 -16.45 22.55
N LEU A 180 2.54 -15.26 22.90
CA LEU A 180 2.35 -14.86 24.30
C LEU A 180 1.34 -15.72 25.04
N ARG A 181 0.30 -16.23 24.35
CA ARG A 181 -0.75 -17.06 24.96
C ARG A 181 -0.40 -18.54 25.04
N THR A 182 0.25 -19.10 24.01
CA THR A 182 0.45 -20.55 23.88
C THR A 182 1.91 -20.98 23.91
N GLY A 183 2.86 -20.04 24.04
CA GLY A 183 4.31 -20.32 23.97
C GLY A 183 4.82 -20.74 22.58
N ALA A 184 3.99 -20.66 21.52
CA ALA A 184 4.39 -21.01 20.15
C ALA A 184 5.52 -20.09 19.65
N LYS A 185 6.36 -20.49 18.70
CA LYS A 185 7.53 -19.67 18.26
C LYS A 185 7.13 -18.22 17.88
N PRO A 186 7.85 -17.19 18.37
CA PRO A 186 7.52 -15.80 18.06
C PRO A 186 7.72 -15.48 16.58
N PRO A 187 6.94 -14.53 16.02
CA PRO A 187 7.21 -14.04 14.68
C PRO A 187 8.54 -13.26 14.67
N LYS A 188 9.23 -13.25 13.52
CA LYS A 188 10.53 -12.56 13.37
C LYS A 188 10.41 -11.16 12.80
N HIS A 189 9.28 -10.85 12.17
CA HIS A 189 9.03 -9.62 11.44
C HIS A 189 7.52 -9.48 11.19
N GLY A 190 7.03 -8.25 11.17
CA GLY A 190 5.72 -7.89 10.66
C GLY A 190 5.77 -7.36 9.23
N ILE A 191 5.19 -6.19 9.00
CA ILE A 191 5.04 -5.55 7.69
C ILE A 191 6.40 -5.16 7.08
N ILE A 192 7.42 -4.97 7.91
CA ILE A 192 8.81 -4.72 7.49
C ILE A 192 9.37 -5.82 6.57
N LEU A 193 8.77 -7.02 6.56
CA LEU A 193 9.12 -8.07 5.60
C LEU A 193 8.98 -7.61 4.14
N GLN A 194 8.07 -6.68 3.85
CA GLN A 194 7.84 -6.15 2.50
C GLN A 194 9.03 -5.34 1.97
N HIS A 195 9.94 -4.90 2.84
CA HIS A 195 11.12 -4.15 2.42
C HIS A 195 12.04 -5.01 1.53
N PRO A 196 12.52 -4.51 0.38
CA PRO A 196 13.34 -5.28 -0.57
C PRO A 196 14.57 -5.95 0.06
N LEU A 197 15.25 -5.27 0.98
CA LEU A 197 16.41 -5.82 1.70
C LEU A 197 16.08 -7.03 2.59
N VAL A 198 14.86 -7.06 3.15
CA VAL A 198 14.44 -8.16 4.04
C VAL A 198 13.83 -9.29 3.22
N ALA A 199 13.04 -8.96 2.20
CA ALA A 199 12.38 -9.93 1.33
C ALA A 199 13.41 -10.80 0.58
N SER A 200 14.47 -10.18 0.06
CA SER A 200 15.55 -10.84 -0.69
C SER A 200 16.48 -11.69 0.19
N ALA A 201 16.54 -11.42 1.50
CA ALA A 201 17.40 -12.15 2.42
C ALA A 201 16.95 -13.62 2.63
N LYS A 202 17.93 -14.52 2.82
CA LYS A 202 17.71 -15.92 3.21
C LYS A 202 16.89 -16.01 4.50
N LYS A 203 16.02 -17.03 4.62
CA LYS A 203 15.09 -17.21 5.77
C LYS A 203 15.78 -17.15 7.14
N ALA A 204 17.01 -17.64 7.26
CA ALA A 204 17.80 -17.57 8.50
C ALA A 204 18.16 -16.12 8.87
N ASN A 205 18.51 -15.31 7.87
CA ASN A 205 19.01 -13.95 8.05
C ASN A 205 17.90 -12.92 8.20
N ARG A 206 16.67 -13.21 7.76
CA ARG A 206 15.53 -12.28 7.83
C ARG A 206 15.36 -11.64 9.21
N GLY A 207 15.50 -12.41 10.29
CA GLY A 207 15.37 -11.87 11.66
C GLY A 207 16.51 -10.92 12.08
N LYS A 208 17.73 -11.07 11.53
CA LYS A 208 18.83 -10.11 11.73
C LYS A 208 18.55 -8.83 10.94
N TYR A 209 18.10 -8.98 9.69
CA TYR A 209 17.84 -7.86 8.78
C TYR A 209 16.67 -7.01 9.27
N SER A 210 15.57 -7.63 9.70
CA SER A 210 14.43 -6.93 10.27
C SER A 210 14.76 -6.16 11.55
N ARG A 211 15.61 -6.71 12.44
CA ARG A 211 16.09 -5.99 13.63
C ARG A 211 16.90 -4.75 13.28
N SER A 212 17.88 -4.90 12.39
CA SER A 212 18.71 -3.77 11.93
C SER A 212 17.88 -2.69 11.26
N LEU A 213 16.94 -3.09 10.40
CA LEU A 213 16.05 -2.17 9.71
C LEU A 213 15.11 -1.44 10.69
N ALA A 214 14.46 -2.15 11.61
CA ALA A 214 13.58 -1.54 12.62
C ALA A 214 14.31 -0.55 13.54
N ASN A 215 15.58 -0.84 13.89
CA ASN A 215 16.42 0.09 14.65
C ASN A 215 16.66 1.40 13.88
N LYS A 216 16.97 1.32 12.59
CA LYS A 216 17.21 2.51 11.75
C LYS A 216 15.92 3.29 11.50
N ILE A 217 14.81 2.59 11.27
CA ILE A 217 13.48 3.21 11.14
C ILE A 217 13.11 3.97 12.41
N SER A 218 13.32 3.40 13.61
CA SER A 218 13.03 4.08 14.88
C SER A 218 13.81 5.39 15.03
N ILE A 219 15.09 5.41 14.64
CA ILE A 219 15.92 6.62 14.68
C ILE A 219 15.41 7.66 13.67
N ALA A 220 15.11 7.25 12.44
CA ALA A 220 14.60 8.12 11.39
C ALA A 220 13.25 8.75 11.77
N LEU A 221 12.32 7.95 12.30
CA LEU A 221 11.01 8.43 12.76
C LEU A 221 11.11 9.48 13.86
N LYS A 222 12.01 9.27 14.83
CA LYS A 222 12.25 10.24 15.90
C LYS A 222 12.87 11.52 15.33
N ALA A 223 13.80 11.41 14.39
CA ALA A 223 14.34 12.57 13.71
C ALA A 223 13.26 13.34 12.92
N ASP A 224 12.38 12.66 12.19
CA ASP A 224 11.28 13.29 11.46
C ASP A 224 10.28 13.97 12.42
N TYR A 225 9.78 13.26 13.42
CA TYR A 225 8.76 13.78 14.33
C TYR A 225 9.26 14.93 15.23
N PHE A 226 10.49 14.84 15.74
CA PHE A 226 11.08 15.89 16.57
C PHE A 226 11.78 16.99 15.76
N LYS A 227 11.56 17.06 14.43
CA LYS A 227 12.13 18.07 13.52
C LYS A 227 13.66 18.15 13.55
N GLY A 228 14.31 17.00 13.62
CA GLY A 228 15.75 16.84 13.47
C GLY A 228 16.23 17.10 12.05
N LYS A 229 17.56 17.18 11.88
CA LYS A 229 18.20 17.31 10.56
C LYS A 229 17.95 16.06 9.71
N PHE A 230 18.04 16.21 8.39
CA PHE A 230 18.02 15.07 7.48
C PHE A 230 19.25 14.19 7.70
N ILE A 231 19.00 12.92 8.05
CA ILE A 231 19.99 11.88 8.34
C ILE A 231 19.74 10.60 7.52
N GLY A 232 18.76 10.60 6.62
CA GLY A 232 18.32 9.45 5.85
C GLY A 232 19.44 8.75 5.08
N ASP A 233 20.27 9.50 4.35
CA ASP A 233 21.37 8.93 3.54
C ASP A 233 22.42 8.22 4.38
N LYS A 234 22.77 8.81 5.53
CA LYS A 234 23.72 8.20 6.48
C LYS A 234 23.15 6.90 7.04
N LEU A 235 21.88 6.91 7.46
CA LEU A 235 21.22 5.72 8.00
C LEU A 235 21.09 4.61 6.96
N LYS A 236 20.85 4.95 5.69
CA LYS A 236 20.78 3.99 4.58
C LYS A 236 22.14 3.34 4.32
N LYS A 237 23.23 4.12 4.26
CA LYS A 237 24.60 3.58 4.12
C LYS A 237 24.96 2.65 5.27
N GLU A 238 24.72 3.07 6.52
CA GLU A 238 24.97 2.25 7.69
C GLU A 238 24.14 0.94 7.72
N LEU A 239 22.94 0.97 7.14
CA LEU A 239 22.11 -0.22 6.99
C LEU A 239 22.72 -1.16 5.95
N GLU A 240 23.12 -0.66 4.79
CA GLU A 240 23.74 -1.46 3.74
C GLU A 240 25.08 -2.07 4.18
N GLU A 241 25.91 -1.32 4.90
CA GLU A 241 27.18 -1.81 5.46
C GLU A 241 26.99 -2.95 6.46
N LYS A 242 25.96 -2.88 7.33
CA LYS A 242 25.67 -3.92 8.31
C LYS A 242 25.06 -5.20 7.73
N LEU A 243 24.57 -5.13 6.48
CA LEU A 243 23.84 -6.21 5.81
C LEU A 243 24.66 -6.87 4.69
N LYS A 244 25.84 -6.33 4.36
CA LYS A 244 26.91 -7.08 3.70
C LYS A 244 27.52 -8.10 4.66
#